data_AF-A0A2N6PWK9-F1
#
_entry.id   AF-A0A2N6PWK9-F1
#
_cell.length_a   1.000
_cell.length_b   1.000
_cell.length_c   1.000
_cell.angle_alpha   90.00
_cell.angle_beta   90.00
_cell.angle_gamma   90.00
#
_symmetry.space_group_name_H-M   'P 1'
#
loop_
_entity.id
_entity.type
_entity.pdbx_description
1 polymer ?
#
loop_
_entity_poly.entity_id
_entity_poly.type
_entity_poly.pdbx_seq_one_letter_code
_entity_poly.pdbx_strand_id
1 'polypeptide(L)'
;MPDGLYAYYPPEHSLYRLGSSHARDDVKGVQLVLTGELTRVAAKYKTFAYRVVCLDAGVATLHVAILGKIYDVDVRLLPHWDEDELDRKYGLNYRDQAVTAVIELGRNV
;
A
#
# COMPACT_ATOMS: atom_id res chain seq x y z
N MET A 1 15.01 -3.32 -10.19
CA MET A 1 14.97 -3.79 -8.79
C MET A 1 14.70 -5.28 -8.82
N PRO A 2 15.39 -6.11 -8.02
CA PRO A 2 15.08 -7.55 -7.96
C PRO A 2 13.63 -7.76 -7.53
N ASP A 3 13.04 -8.87 -7.95
CA ASP A 3 11.73 -9.26 -7.47
C ASP A 3 11.78 -9.56 -5.95
N GLY A 4 10.76 -9.11 -5.22
CA GLY A 4 10.77 -9.18 -3.77
C GLY A 4 9.64 -8.44 -3.08
N LEU A 5 9.54 -8.69 -1.78
CA LEU A 5 8.71 -7.95 -0.84
C LEU A 5 9.52 -6.83 -0.21
N TYR A 6 8.98 -5.61 -0.19
CA TYR A 6 9.69 -4.43 0.31
C TYR A 6 8.80 -3.55 1.18
N ALA A 7 9.40 -2.94 2.20
CA ALA A 7 8.81 -1.84 2.97
C ALA A 7 9.51 -0.52 2.61
N TYR A 8 8.72 0.53 2.39
CA TYR A 8 9.23 1.88 2.23
C TYR A 8 9.48 2.51 3.60
N TYR A 9 10.68 3.06 3.80
CA TYR A 9 11.06 3.79 5.00
C TYR A 9 11.20 5.29 4.69
N PRO A 10 10.20 6.11 5.03
CA PRO A 10 10.18 7.53 4.67
C PRO A 10 11.39 8.36 5.15
N PRO A 11 11.92 8.18 6.37
CA PRO A 11 13.03 9.00 6.86
C PRO A 11 14.30 8.94 6.00
N GLU A 12 14.54 7.80 5.33
CA GLU A 12 15.73 7.60 4.49
C GLU A 12 15.40 7.48 3.00
N HIS A 13 14.13 7.68 2.63
CA HIS A 13 13.65 7.51 1.26
C HIS A 13 14.14 6.19 0.61
N SER A 14 14.06 5.09 1.37
CA SER A 14 14.68 3.82 1.01
C SER A 14 13.71 2.65 1.10
N LEU A 15 13.98 1.59 0.34
CA LEU A 15 13.22 0.34 0.36
C LEU A 15 14.02 -0.75 1.09
N TYR A 16 13.43 -1.30 2.15
CA TYR A 16 13.97 -2.44 2.88
C TYR A 16 13.37 -3.73 2.36
N ARG A 17 14.21 -4.68 1.95
CA ARG A 17 13.74 -5.99 1.51
C ARG A 17 13.30 -6.82 2.70
N LEU A 18 12.05 -7.25 2.71
CA LEU A 18 11.48 -8.09 3.74
C LEU A 18 11.58 -9.58 3.38
N GLY A 19 11.59 -9.92 2.08
CA GLY A 19 11.64 -11.31 1.65
C GLY A 19 11.46 -11.50 0.14
N SER A 20 11.10 -12.73 -0.22
CA SER A 20 10.70 -13.11 -1.57
C SER A 20 9.40 -12.44 -1.98
N SER A 21 9.21 -12.26 -3.29
CA SER A 21 7.94 -11.77 -3.81
C SER A 21 6.84 -12.80 -3.59
N HIS A 22 5.65 -12.29 -3.30
CA HIS A 22 4.40 -13.05 -3.33
C HIS A 22 3.39 -12.31 -4.20
N ALA A 23 3.87 -11.53 -5.18
CA ALA A 23 2.99 -10.92 -6.16
C ALA A 23 2.33 -12.02 -7.01
N ARG A 24 1.11 -11.76 -7.46
CA ARG A 24 0.43 -12.63 -8.41
C ARG A 24 1.11 -12.50 -9.77
N ASP A 25 1.14 -13.58 -10.53
CA ASP A 25 1.81 -13.63 -11.85
C ASP A 25 1.20 -12.67 -12.88
N ASP A 26 -0.03 -12.21 -12.67
CA ASP A 26 -0.73 -11.24 -13.53
C ASP A 26 -0.30 -9.78 -13.29
N VAL A 27 0.46 -9.50 -12.22
CA VAL A 27 0.93 -8.14 -11.91
C VAL A 27 2.12 -7.80 -12.80
N LYS A 28 1.88 -6.97 -13.81
CA LYS A 28 2.93 -6.45 -14.71
C LYS A 28 3.66 -5.25 -14.11
N GLY A 29 4.36 -5.46 -13.00
CA GLY A 29 5.16 -4.43 -12.34
C GLY A 29 5.19 -4.59 -10.82
N VAL A 30 4.65 -3.61 -10.09
CA VAL A 30 4.70 -3.56 -8.62
C VAL A 30 3.28 -3.44 -8.06
N GLN A 31 2.99 -4.19 -7.00
CA GLN A 31 1.81 -3.99 -6.17
C GLN A 31 2.20 -3.15 -4.94
N LEU A 32 1.70 -1.92 -4.88
CA LEU A 32 1.82 -1.02 -3.74
C LEU A 32 0.65 -1.24 -2.80
N VAL A 33 0.95 -1.51 -1.53
CA VAL A 33 -0.05 -1.67 -0.45
C VAL A 33 0.15 -0.52 0.52
N LEU A 34 -0.91 0.26 0.73
CA LEU A 34 -0.92 1.32 1.72
C LEU A 34 -1.50 0.78 3.02
N THR A 35 -0.79 0.99 4.12
CA THR A 35 -1.21 0.59 5.47
C THR A 35 -1.39 1.81 6.35
N GLY A 36 -2.50 1.87 7.09
CA GLY A 36 -2.78 2.89 8.10
C GLY A 36 -2.44 2.41 9.50
N GLU A 37 -1.63 3.17 10.24
CA GLU A 37 -1.29 2.93 11.65
C GLU A 37 -2.46 3.31 12.59
N LEU A 38 -3.43 2.41 12.72
CA LEU A 38 -4.66 2.64 13.49
C LEU A 38 -4.39 2.99 14.95
N THR A 39 -3.52 2.25 15.65
CA THR A 39 -3.25 2.50 17.07
C THR A 39 -2.66 3.90 17.30
N ARG A 40 -1.75 4.32 16.41
CA ARG A 40 -1.16 5.67 16.47
C ARG A 40 -2.18 6.76 16.21
N VAL A 41 -3.05 6.59 15.22
CA VAL A 41 -4.09 7.58 14.87
C VAL A 41 -5.20 7.61 15.93
N ALA A 42 -5.57 6.46 16.48
CA ALA A 42 -6.58 6.30 17.53
C ALA A 42 -6.19 6.96 18.85
N ALA A 43 -4.90 7.10 19.14
CA ALA A 43 -4.44 7.86 20.31
C ALA A 43 -5.07 9.26 20.37
N LYS A 44 -5.17 9.93 19.20
CA LYS A 44 -5.76 11.27 19.05
C LYS A 44 -7.23 11.26 18.65
N TYR A 45 -7.61 10.44 17.66
CA TYR A 45 -8.94 10.52 17.02
C TYR A 45 -9.93 9.47 17.50
N LYS A 46 -9.52 8.57 18.41
CA LYS A 46 -10.38 7.53 19.01
C LYS A 46 -11.13 6.74 17.93
N THR A 47 -12.46 6.65 18.04
CA THR A 47 -13.33 5.91 17.12
C THR A 47 -13.33 6.46 15.69
N PHE A 48 -12.81 7.67 15.45
CA PHE A 48 -12.66 8.23 14.11
C PHE A 48 -11.37 7.78 13.40
N ALA A 49 -10.48 7.04 14.06
CA ALA A 49 -9.18 6.67 13.51
C ALA A 49 -9.29 5.97 12.15
N TYR A 50 -10.21 5.01 12.02
CA TYR A 50 -10.42 4.30 10.75
C TYR A 50 -10.82 5.26 9.62
N ARG A 51 -11.77 6.16 9.87
CA ARG A 51 -12.18 7.17 8.89
C ARG A 51 -11.01 8.08 8.50
N VAL A 52 -10.18 8.47 9.45
CA VAL A 52 -9.02 9.34 9.20
C VAL A 52 -7.98 8.64 8.32
N VAL A 53 -7.62 7.38 8.62
CA VAL A 53 -6.63 6.66 7.80
C VAL A 53 -7.14 6.38 6.38
N CYS A 54 -8.45 6.11 6.20
CA CYS A 54 -9.02 5.95 4.86
C CYS A 54 -9.02 7.27 4.07
N LEU A 55 -9.30 8.40 4.72
CA LEU A 55 -9.23 9.71 4.06
C LEU A 55 -7.80 10.07 3.64
N ASP A 56 -6.82 9.80 4.50
CA ASP A 56 -5.39 9.98 4.19
C ASP A 56 -4.95 9.09 3.01
N ALA A 57 -5.35 7.82 3.02
CA ALA A 57 -5.09 6.89 1.93
C ALA A 57 -5.75 7.33 0.61
N GLY A 58 -6.93 7.95 0.67
CA GLY A 58 -7.58 8.53 -0.51
C GLY A 58 -6.74 9.65 -1.16
N VAL A 59 -6.14 10.51 -0.34
CA VAL A 59 -5.21 11.57 -0.82
C VAL A 59 -3.95 10.94 -1.42
N ALA A 60 -3.34 9.98 -0.74
CA ALA A 60 -2.16 9.28 -1.24
C ALA A 60 -2.43 8.57 -2.57
N THR A 61 -3.57 7.90 -2.69
CA THR A 61 -4.02 7.21 -3.90
C THR A 61 -4.21 8.17 -5.07
N LEU A 62 -4.80 9.35 -4.82
CA LEU A 62 -4.94 10.38 -5.85
C LEU A 62 -3.57 10.90 -6.33
N HIS A 63 -2.61 11.10 -5.43
CA HIS A 63 -1.26 11.47 -5.82
C HIS A 63 -0.61 10.41 -6.70
N VAL A 64 -0.72 9.13 -6.35
CA VAL A 64 -0.21 8.02 -7.17
C VAL A 64 -0.83 8.04 -8.58
N ALA A 65 -2.14 8.24 -8.68
CA ALA A 65 -2.82 8.34 -9.98
C ALA A 65 -2.36 9.54 -10.82
N ILE A 66 -2.13 10.70 -10.20
CA ILE A 66 -1.60 11.89 -10.88
C ILE A 66 -0.17 11.63 -11.38
N LEU A 67 0.69 11.09 -10.52
CA LEU A 67 2.07 10.78 -10.87
C LEU A 67 2.15 9.69 -11.96
N GLY A 68 1.24 8.72 -11.94
CA GLY A 68 1.11 7.73 -13.01
C GLY A 68 0.93 8.37 -14.39
N LYS A 69 0.05 9.37 -14.49
CA LYS A 69 -0.14 10.14 -15.73
C LYS A 69 1.09 10.95 -16.13
N ILE A 70 1.80 11.53 -15.16
CA ILE A 70 2.99 12.37 -15.42
C ILE A 70 4.16 11.52 -15.92
N TYR A 71 4.34 10.33 -15.36
CA TYR A 71 5.47 9.45 -15.64
C TYR A 71 5.17 8.32 -16.64
N ASP A 72 3.98 8.33 -17.25
CA ASP A 72 3.53 7.31 -18.21
C ASP A 72 3.58 5.88 -17.61
N VAL A 73 3.11 5.76 -16.37
CA VAL A 73 2.98 4.50 -15.62
C VAL A 73 1.51 4.14 -15.55
N ASP A 74 1.17 2.89 -15.89
CA ASP A 74 -0.18 2.36 -15.72
C ASP A 74 -0.48 2.22 -14.23
N VAL A 75 -1.64 2.73 -13.80
CA VAL A 75 -2.07 2.73 -12.41
C VAL A 75 -3.45 2.10 -12.32
N ARG A 76 -3.51 0.95 -11.66
CA ARG A 76 -4.75 0.22 -11.43
C ARG A 76 -5.06 0.12 -9.94
N LEU A 77 -6.10 0.83 -9.52
CA LEU A 77 -6.62 0.72 -8.15
C LEU A 77 -7.44 -0.56 -8.03
N LEU A 78 -7.12 -1.41 -7.06
CA LEU A 78 -7.91 -2.62 -6.79
C LEU A 78 -9.08 -2.25 -5.88
N PRO A 79 -10.34 -2.51 -6.29
CA PRO A 79 -11.51 -2.18 -5.45
C PRO A 79 -11.69 -3.15 -4.28
N HIS A 80 -11.09 -4.34 -4.37
CA HIS A 80 -11.22 -5.43 -3.40
C HIS A 80 -9.89 -6.18 -3.26
N TRP A 81 -9.67 -6.73 -2.07
CA TRP A 81 -8.55 -7.60 -1.73
C TRP A 81 -8.95 -8.51 -0.56
N ASP A 82 -8.18 -9.58 -0.34
CA ASP A 82 -8.30 -10.45 0.83
C ASP A 82 -7.41 -9.88 1.96
N GLU A 83 -8.01 -9.26 2.97
CA GLU A 83 -7.29 -8.65 4.08
C GLU A 83 -6.43 -9.68 4.84
N ASP A 84 -6.97 -10.87 5.11
CA ASP A 84 -6.28 -11.92 5.87
C ASP A 84 -5.05 -12.44 5.11
N GLU A 85 -5.14 -12.52 3.78
CA GLU A 85 -4.00 -12.84 2.92
C GLU A 85 -2.91 -11.78 3.02
N LEU A 86 -3.27 -10.50 2.91
CA LEU A 86 -2.31 -9.40 2.97
C LEU A 86 -1.67 -9.31 4.36
N ASP A 87 -2.44 -9.46 5.43
CA ASP A 87 -1.92 -9.44 6.80
C ASP A 87 -0.87 -10.52 7.02
N ARG A 88 -1.13 -11.76 6.56
CA ARG A 88 -0.14 -12.84 6.62
C ARG A 88 1.09 -12.54 5.77
N LYS A 89 0.88 -12.02 4.55
CA LYS A 89 1.95 -11.74 3.58
C LYS A 89 2.90 -10.64 4.06
N TYR A 90 2.36 -9.59 4.68
CA TYR A 90 3.13 -8.43 5.12
C TYR A 90 3.46 -8.45 6.62
N GLY A 91 2.98 -9.45 7.37
CA GLY A 91 3.17 -9.54 8.81
C GLY A 91 2.46 -8.43 9.58
N LEU A 92 1.32 -7.96 9.07
CA LEU A 92 0.54 -6.87 9.69
C LEU A 92 -0.26 -7.40 10.86
N ASN A 93 -0.47 -6.55 11.85
CA ASN A 93 -1.44 -6.81 12.90
C ASN A 93 -2.73 -6.03 12.63
N TYR A 94 -3.78 -6.72 12.19
CA TYR A 94 -5.10 -6.13 11.90
C TYR A 94 -5.72 -5.32 13.04
N ARG A 95 -5.24 -5.50 14.28
CA ARG A 95 -5.68 -4.72 15.44
C ARG A 95 -5.02 -3.35 15.52
N ASP A 96 -3.81 -3.23 14.99
CA ASP A 96 -2.98 -2.02 15.07
C ASP A 96 -2.85 -1.29 13.73
N GLN A 97 -3.03 -2.03 12.63
CA GLN A 97 -2.85 -1.58 11.26
C GLN A 97 -4.05 -2.00 10.42
N ALA A 98 -4.32 -1.28 9.34
CA ALA A 98 -5.29 -1.68 8.32
C ALA A 98 -4.72 -1.46 6.94
N VAL A 99 -4.98 -2.37 6.00
CA VAL A 99 -4.75 -2.10 4.58
C VAL A 99 -5.81 -1.09 4.12
N THR A 100 -5.37 0.04 3.59
CA THR A 100 -6.25 1.14 3.19
C THR A 100 -6.37 1.31 1.68
N ALA A 101 -5.41 0.77 0.92
CA ALA A 101 -5.47 0.68 -0.53
C ALA A 101 -4.49 -0.38 -1.07
N VAL A 102 -4.86 -1.00 -2.19
CA VAL A 102 -3.97 -1.83 -3.01
C VAL A 102 -3.96 -1.28 -4.42
N ILE A 103 -2.76 -1.01 -4.92
CA ILE A 103 -2.52 -0.33 -6.20
C ILE A 103 -1.53 -1.15 -7.00
N GLU A 104 -1.83 -1.45 -8.25
CA GLU A 104 -0.87 -2.02 -9.18
C GLU A 104 -0.29 -0.91 -10.07
N LEU A 105 1.03 -0.92 -10.20
CA LEU A 105 1.82 0.00 -11.00
C LEU A 105 2.56 -0.81 -12.06
N GLY A 106 2.36 -0.46 -13.33
CA GLY A 106 2.97 -1.16 -14.45
C GLY A 106 3.47 -0.23 -15.54
N ARG A 107 4.17 -0.78 -16.52
CA ARG A 107 4.47 -0.03 -17.75
C ARG A 107 3.31 -0.14 -18.72
N ASN A 108 2.98 0.97 -19.36
CA ASN A 108 2.21 0.95 -20.61
C ASN A 108 3.02 0.14 -21.63
N VAL A 109 2.52 -1.03 -22.05
CA VAL A 109 3.11 -1.85 -23.12
C VAL A 109 2.33 -1.59 -24.40
#